data_AF-A0A7C5VV75-F1
#
_entry.id   AF-A0A7C5VV75-F1
#
_cell.length_a   1.000
_cell.length_b   1.000
_cell.length_c   1.000
_cell.angle_alpha   90.00
_cell.angle_beta   90.00
_cell.angle_gamma   90.00
#
_symmetry.space_group_name_H-M   'P 1'
#
loop_
_entity.id
_entity.type
_entity.pdbx_description
1 polymer ?
#
loop_
_entity_poly.entity_id
_entity_poly.type
_entity_poly.pdbx_seq_one_letter_code
_entity_poly.pdbx_strand_id
1 'polypeptide(L)' 'IGLPHPKTPWGKPALGMRTRRRRETDQYIVRRRYE' A
#
# COMPACT_ATOMS: atom_id res chain seq x y z
N ILE A 1 11.61 13.85 15.33
CA ILE A 1 11.07 13.77 13.94
C ILE A 1 9.62 14.25 13.83
N GLY A 2 8.80 14.34 14.89
CA GLY A 2 7.55 15.13 14.91
C GLY A 2 6.44 14.71 13.93
N LEU A 3 6.69 13.71 13.09
CA LEU A 3 5.73 13.17 12.15
C LEU A 3 4.92 12.07 12.85
N PRO A 4 3.59 12.06 12.70
CA PRO A 4 2.74 11.04 13.33
C PRO A 4 2.99 9.64 12.76
N HIS A 5 3.51 9.53 11.53
CA HIS A 5 3.81 8.26 10.85
C HIS A 5 5.05 8.43 9.95
N PRO A 6 5.80 7.35 9.69
CA PRO A 6 6.91 7.38 8.74
C PRO A 6 6.38 7.67 7.34
N LYS A 7 6.98 8.69 6.70
CA LYS A 7 6.62 9.14 5.36
C LYS A 7 7.83 9.03 4.44
N THR A 8 7.54 8.84 3.16
CA THR A 8 8.51 9.01 2.07
C THR A 8 8.91 10.49 1.96
N PRO A 9 10.03 10.81 1.28
CA PRO A 9 10.44 12.20 1.03
C PRO A 9 9.37 13.06 0.32
N TRP A 10 8.43 12.42 -0.37
CA TRP A 10 7.31 13.05 -1.08
C TRP A 10 6.00 13.04 -0.28
N GLY A 11 6.04 12.79 1.02
CA GLY A 11 4.90 12.91 1.93
C GLY A 11 3.91 11.74 1.95
N LYS A 12 4.08 10.72 1.08
CA LYS A 12 3.25 9.50 1.11
C LYS A 12 3.62 8.60 2.29
N PRO A 13 2.69 7.81 2.85
CA PRO A 13 3.01 6.84 3.91
C PRO A 13 4.08 5.85 3.46
N ALA A 14 5.07 5.58 4.32
CA ALA A 14 6.14 4.62 4.03
C ALA A 14 5.77 3.18 4.45
N LEU A 15 4.87 3.02 5.42
CA LEU A 15 4.48 1.72 5.97
C LEU A 15 2.95 1.54 5.93
N GLY A 16 2.51 0.29 5.81
CA GLY A 16 1.10 -0.12 5.94
C GLY A 16 0.19 0.17 4.74
N MET A 17 0.56 1.08 3.83
CA MET A 17 -0.27 1.45 2.69
C MET A 17 -0.08 0.48 1.51
N ARG A 18 -1.17 -0.21 1.11
CA ARG A 18 -1.19 -0.99 -0.15
C ARG A 18 -1.41 -0.05 -1.33
N THR A 19 -0.50 -0.09 -2.31
CA THR A 19 -0.46 0.88 -3.43
C THR A 19 -1.22 0.42 -4.68
N ARG A 20 -1.71 -0.82 -4.73
CA ARG A 20 -2.39 -1.37 -5.91
C ARG A 20 -3.78 -0.74 -6.10
N ARG A 21 -4.01 -0.14 -7.27
CA ARG A 21 -5.24 0.64 -7.59
C ARG A 21 -6.26 -0.12 -8.44
N ARG A 22 -5.83 -0.84 -9.48
CA ARG A 22 -6.72 -1.50 -10.43
C ARG A 22 -7.48 -2.64 -9.75
N ARG A 23 -8.81 -2.66 -9.85
CA ARG A 23 -9.67 -3.68 -9.24
C ARG A 23 -10.22 -4.71 -10.23
N GLU A 24 -10.29 -4.37 -11.51
CA GLU A 24 -10.85 -5.24 -12.56
C GLU A 24 -10.10 -6.58 -12.67
N THR A 25 -8.79 -6.55 -12.47
CA THR A 25 -7.95 -7.73 -12.60
C THR A 25 -7.90 -8.56 -11.32
N ASP A 26 -8.71 -8.25 -10.30
CA ASP A 26 -8.74 -8.98 -9.03
C ASP A 26 -9.20 -10.41 -9.20
N GLN A 27 -10.08 -10.64 -10.17
CA GLN A 27 -10.57 -11.96 -10.54
C GLN A 27 -9.47 -12.93 -11.00
N TYR A 28 -8.32 -12.40 -11.42
CA TYR A 28 -7.16 -13.20 -11.84
C TYR A 28 -6.14 -13.41 -10.72
N ILE A 29 -6.38 -12.88 -9.51
CA ILE A 29 -5.49 -13.07 -8.35
C ILE A 29 -5.87 -14.36 -7.63
N VAL A 30 -4.98 -15.36 -7.64
CA VAL A 30 -5.23 -16.67 -7.01
C VAL A 30 -5.09 -16.63 -5.48
N ARG A 31 -4.09 -15.90 -4.96
CA ARG A 31 -3.86 -15.72 -3.51
C ARG A 31 -3.04 -14.46 -3.26
N ARG A 32 -3.32 -13.77 -2.16
CA ARG A 32 -2.45 -12.68 -1.69
C ARG A 32 -1.56 -13.18 -0.55
N ARG A 33 -0.34 -12.64 -0.46
CA ARG A 33 0.64 -13.04 0.56
C ARG A 33 0.24 -12.72 2.01
N TYR A 34 -0.81 -11.91 2.17
CA TYR A 34 -1.33 -11.43 3.44
C TYR A 34 -2.76 -11.91 3.72
N GLU A 35 -3.35 -12.64 2.76
CA GLU A 35 -4.64 -13.33 2.98
C GLU A 35 -4.41 -14.56 3.86
#